data_AF-A0A947J2J7-F1
#
_entry.id   AF-A0A947J2J7-F1
#
_cell.length_a   1.000
_cell.length_b   1.000
_cell.length_c   1.000
_cell.angle_alpha   90.00
_cell.angle_beta   90.00
_cell.angle_gamma   90.00
#
_symmetry.space_group_name_H-M   'P 1'
#
loop_
_entity.id
_entity.type
_entity.pdbx_description
1 polymer ?
#
loop_
_entity_poly.entity_id
_entity_poly.type
_entity_poly.pdbx_seq_one_letter_code
_entity_poly.pdbx_strand_id
1 'polypeptide(L)'
;MCGLYGIYAPGKNVAELTYLGLFALQHRGQESAGISSSSNGKITTYKAMGLVPQVFNQEKLKPLFGELAIGHVRYSTTGSSLIENAQPVEFIVGQNEAAVLAHNGNLVNADSLRSQLQGEGFNFSTTSDSEVISILFKKYYSSDLENTIY
;
A
#
# COMPACT_ATOMS: atom_id res chain seq x y z
N MET A 1 -14.51 -5.91 3.22
CA MET A 1 -13.77 -5.79 1.93
C MET A 1 -13.03 -4.49 1.98
N CYS A 2 -11.70 -4.46 1.82
CA CYS A 2 -10.86 -3.27 1.99
C CYS A 2 -11.33 -2.03 1.19
N GLY A 3 -10.77 -0.87 1.51
CA GLY A 3 -10.99 0.38 0.80
C GLY A 3 -9.68 0.96 0.29
N LEU A 4 -9.70 1.51 -0.92
CA LEU A 4 -8.57 2.20 -1.54
C LEU A 4 -8.94 3.66 -1.80
N TYR A 5 -7.98 4.55 -1.60
CA TYR A 5 -8.09 5.94 -2.02
C TYR A 5 -6.78 6.35 -2.68
N GLY A 6 -6.86 7.09 -3.78
CA GLY A 6 -5.70 7.61 -4.49
C GLY A 6 -5.99 9.02 -4.97
N ILE A 7 -5.02 9.92 -4.82
CA ILE A 7 -5.16 11.32 -5.23
C ILE A 7 -3.84 11.83 -5.80
N TYR A 8 -3.93 12.55 -6.91
CA TYR A 8 -2.89 13.44 -7.42
C TYR A 8 -3.50 14.84 -7.50
N ALA A 9 -3.02 15.76 -6.66
CA ALA A 9 -3.55 17.11 -6.56
C ALA A 9 -2.45 18.10 -6.13
N PRO A 10 -1.59 18.54 -7.08
CA PRO A 10 -0.60 19.58 -6.84
C PRO A 10 -1.18 20.82 -6.14
N GLY A 11 -0.47 21.33 -5.13
CA GLY A 11 -0.89 22.51 -4.36
C GLY A 11 -2.04 22.26 -3.37
N LYS A 12 -2.49 21.02 -3.16
CA LYS A 12 -3.48 20.65 -2.13
C LYS A 12 -2.85 19.83 -1.00
N ASN A 13 -3.51 19.80 0.15
CA ASN A 13 -3.12 18.92 1.26
C ASN A 13 -3.57 17.47 0.98
N VAL A 14 -2.77 16.72 0.22
CA VAL A 14 -3.11 15.36 -0.20
C VAL A 14 -3.26 14.38 0.96
N ALA A 15 -2.53 14.56 2.07
CA ALA A 15 -2.69 13.73 3.26
C ALA A 15 -4.04 13.92 3.93
N GLU A 16 -4.49 15.16 4.10
CA GLU A 16 -5.80 15.44 4.70
C GLU A 16 -6.94 14.98 3.80
N LEU A 17 -6.84 15.20 2.49
CA LEU A 17 -7.81 14.68 1.53
C LEU A 17 -7.86 13.15 1.52
N THR A 18 -6.70 12.48 1.60
CA THR A 18 -6.63 11.02 1.71
C THR A 18 -7.21 10.53 3.03
N TYR A 19 -6.92 11.19 4.15
CA TYR A 19 -7.54 10.89 5.44
C TYR A 19 -9.06 10.96 5.37
N LEU A 20 -9.63 12.03 4.81
CA LEU A 20 -11.07 12.19 4.65
C LEU A 20 -11.66 11.12 3.72
N GLY A 21 -10.97 10.81 2.62
CA GLY A 21 -11.35 9.74 1.70
C GLY A 21 -11.38 8.37 2.40
N LEU A 22 -10.35 8.04 3.17
CA LEU A 22 -10.30 6.80 3.95
C LEU A 22 -11.34 6.77 5.07
N PHE A 23 -11.61 7.91 5.71
CA PHE A 23 -12.65 8.02 6.73
C PHE A 23 -14.04 7.74 6.13
N ALA A 24 -14.34 8.30 4.95
CA ALA A 24 -15.56 7.98 4.22
C ALA A 24 -15.64 6.49 3.84
N LEU A 25 -14.50 5.87 3.56
CA LEU A 25 -14.38 4.44 3.25
C LEU A 25 -14.22 3.54 4.50
N GLN A 26 -14.26 4.06 5.73
CA GLN A 26 -14.00 3.30 6.96
C GLN A 26 -14.87 2.05 7.12
N HIS A 27 -16.10 2.10 6.61
CA HIS A 27 -17.03 0.97 6.60
C HIS A 27 -16.51 -0.25 5.82
N ARG A 28 -15.51 -0.06 4.97
CA ARG A 28 -14.89 -1.12 4.17
C ARG A 28 -13.90 -1.96 4.98
N GLY A 29 -13.19 -1.38 5.94
CA GLY A 29 -12.24 -2.12 6.78
C GLY A 29 -11.89 -1.37 8.06
N GLN A 30 -11.74 -2.08 9.17
CA GLN A 30 -11.65 -1.51 10.53
C GLN A 30 -10.41 -1.99 11.30
N GLU A 31 -9.55 -2.77 10.65
CA GLU A 31 -8.44 -3.46 11.30
C GLU A 31 -7.14 -2.66 11.24
N SER A 32 -6.87 -1.98 10.13
CA SER A 32 -5.70 -1.12 9.98
C SER A 32 -5.95 -0.03 8.94
N ALA A 33 -5.28 1.10 9.07
CA ALA A 33 -5.27 2.16 8.09
C ALA A 33 -3.82 2.60 7.77
N GLY A 34 -3.60 3.03 6.53
CA GLY A 34 -2.30 3.51 6.09
C GLY A 34 -2.41 4.52 4.96
N ILE A 35 -1.45 5.44 4.91
CA ILE A 35 -1.28 6.45 3.86
C ILE A 35 0.20 6.50 3.48
N SER A 36 0.45 6.52 2.18
CA SER A 36 1.74 6.87 1.60
C SER A 36 1.56 8.12 0.76
N SER A 37 2.39 9.15 0.99
CA SER A 37 2.47 10.33 0.13
C SER A 37 3.80 10.38 -0.59
N SER A 38 3.88 11.13 -1.70
CA SER A 38 5.15 11.43 -2.34
C SER A 38 5.29 12.91 -2.66
N SER A 39 6.48 13.43 -2.34
CA SER A 39 6.91 14.79 -2.65
C SER A 39 8.23 14.71 -3.41
N ASN A 40 8.25 15.16 -4.66
CA ASN A 40 9.44 15.17 -5.52
C ASN A 40 10.15 13.79 -5.59
N GLY A 41 9.37 12.71 -5.72
CA GLY A 41 9.88 11.34 -5.79
C GLY A 41 10.23 10.72 -4.43
N LYS A 42 10.20 11.46 -3.33
CA LYS A 42 10.40 10.91 -1.98
C LYS A 42 9.08 10.44 -1.40
N ILE A 43 8.98 9.13 -1.16
CA ILE A 43 7.83 8.50 -0.51
C ILE A 43 7.94 8.65 1.01
N THR A 44 6.81 8.94 1.66
CA THR A 44 6.65 8.84 3.11
C THR A 44 5.41 8.01 3.42
N THR A 45 5.60 6.93 4.17
CA THR A 45 4.53 5.99 4.52
C THR A 45 4.27 5.99 6.02
N TYR A 46 3.01 6.11 6.42
CA TYR A 46 2.57 5.85 7.79
C TYR A 46 1.36 4.92 7.79
N LYS A 47 1.44 3.86 8.60
CA LYS A 47 0.37 2.88 8.77
C LYS A 47 0.36 2.32 10.18
N ALA A 48 -0.83 2.04 10.71
CA ALA A 48 -1.01 1.42 12.02
C ALA A 48 -2.29 0.58 12.07
N MET A 49 -2.41 -0.26 13.10
CA MET A 49 -3.63 -0.97 13.42
C MET A 49 -4.69 -0.01 13.98
N GLY A 50 -5.96 -0.33 13.73
CA GLY A 50 -7.12 0.43 14.19
C GLY A 50 -7.80 1.24 13.09
N LEU A 51 -8.78 2.01 13.53
CA LEU A 51 -9.61 2.86 12.67
C LEU A 51 -8.82 4.09 12.19
N VAL A 52 -9.18 4.64 11.03
CA VAL A 52 -8.61 5.88 10.46
C VAL A 52 -8.46 7.01 11.48
N PRO A 53 -9.48 7.39 12.28
CA PRO A 53 -9.34 8.47 13.27
C PRO A 53 -8.47 8.10 14.49
N GLN A 54 -8.20 6.80 14.71
CA GLN A 54 -7.29 6.34 15.77
C GLN A 54 -5.84 6.33 15.29
N VAL A 55 -5.63 5.97 14.01
CA VAL A 55 -4.31 5.91 13.38
C VAL A 55 -3.76 7.31 13.09
N PHE A 56 -4.62 8.22 12.60
CA PHE A 56 -4.17 9.51 12.11
C PHE A 56 -4.67 10.65 13.00
N ASN A 57 -3.70 11.42 13.51
CA ASN A 57 -3.92 12.76 14.05
C ASN A 57 -3.10 13.77 13.21
N GLN A 58 -3.19 15.07 13.53
CA GLN A 58 -2.44 16.09 12.78
C GLN A 58 -0.92 15.87 12.80
N GLU A 59 -0.36 15.36 13.90
CA GLU A 59 1.07 15.07 13.99
C GLU A 59 1.50 13.92 13.08
N LYS A 60 0.66 12.91 12.89
CA LYS A 60 0.91 11.79 11.97
C LYS A 60 0.65 12.15 10.51
N LEU A 61 -0.24 13.09 10.24
CA LEU A 61 -0.51 13.58 8.88
C LEU A 61 0.53 14.59 8.39
N LYS A 62 1.10 15.40 9.28
CA LYS A 62 2.06 16.46 8.93
C LYS A 62 3.27 16.00 8.09
N PRO A 63 3.89 14.83 8.35
CA PRO A 63 4.99 14.33 7.53
C PRO A 63 4.57 13.82 6.16
N LEU A 64 3.28 13.54 5.94
CA LEU A 64 2.73 12.96 4.71
C LEU A 64 2.40 14.07 3.68
N PHE A 65 3.35 14.96 3.41
CA PHE A 65 3.17 16.02 2.43
C PHE A 65 3.51 15.55 1.01
N GLY A 66 3.12 16.35 0.01
CA GLY A 66 3.42 16.10 -1.39
C GLY A 66 2.26 16.42 -2.32
N GLU A 67 2.34 15.92 -3.54
CA GLU A 67 1.34 16.15 -4.59
C GLU A 67 0.51 14.91 -4.91
N LEU A 68 0.96 13.74 -4.45
CA LEU A 68 0.26 12.48 -4.60
C LEU A 68 0.20 11.73 -3.28
N ALA A 69 -0.89 11.00 -3.08
CA ALA A 69 -1.02 10.06 -1.98
C ALA A 69 -1.91 8.89 -2.36
N ILE A 70 -1.61 7.73 -1.77
CA ILE A 70 -2.49 6.56 -1.77
C ILE A 70 -2.77 6.15 -0.33
N GLY A 71 -3.95 5.62 -0.11
CA GLY A 71 -4.43 5.21 1.20
C GLY A 71 -5.16 3.88 1.13
N HIS A 72 -5.16 3.17 2.25
CA HIS A 72 -5.84 1.90 2.39
C HIS A 72 -6.48 1.75 3.77
N VAL A 73 -7.71 1.20 3.80
CA VAL A 73 -8.33 0.65 5.01
C VAL A 73 -8.51 -0.85 4.84
N ARG A 74 -7.96 -1.63 5.78
CA ARG A 74 -7.95 -3.10 5.70
C ARG A 74 -9.16 -3.68 6.39
N TYR A 75 -9.79 -4.65 5.73
CA TYR A 75 -10.66 -5.66 6.34
C TYR A 75 -9.92 -7.00 6.36
N SER A 76 -9.93 -7.71 7.48
CA SER A 76 -9.25 -9.00 7.59
C SER A 76 -10.12 -10.09 6.97
N THR A 77 -9.95 -10.35 5.67
CA THR A 77 -10.55 -11.54 5.01
C THR A 77 -9.66 -12.77 5.15
N THR A 78 -8.33 -12.58 5.08
CA THR A 78 -7.29 -13.61 5.09
C THR A 78 -5.99 -13.04 5.67
N GLY A 79 -5.21 -13.90 6.35
CA GLY A 79 -4.00 -13.51 7.07
C GLY A 79 -4.29 -12.96 8.48
N SER A 80 -3.27 -12.99 9.32
CA SER A 80 -3.34 -12.50 10.70
C SER A 80 -3.58 -10.98 10.76
N SER A 81 -4.19 -10.52 11.86
CA SER A 81 -4.33 -9.09 12.18
C SER A 81 -3.02 -8.51 12.70
N LEU A 82 -1.99 -8.55 11.85
CA LEU A 82 -0.66 -8.04 12.12
C LEU A 82 -0.38 -6.79 11.29
N ILE A 83 0.42 -5.89 11.86
CA ILE A 83 0.82 -4.63 11.23
C ILE A 83 1.59 -4.85 9.92
N GLU A 84 2.30 -5.96 9.80
CA GLU A 84 2.99 -6.37 8.57
C GLU A 84 2.04 -6.54 7.38
N ASN A 85 0.78 -6.89 7.64
CA ASN A 85 -0.26 -7.01 6.63
C ASN A 85 -1.00 -5.68 6.36
N ALA A 86 -0.67 -4.60 7.08
CA ALA A 86 -1.23 -3.29 6.81
C ALA A 86 -0.66 -2.71 5.51
N GLN A 87 -1.51 -2.03 4.75
CA GLN A 87 -1.16 -1.40 3.48
C GLN A 87 -1.32 0.13 3.59
N PRO A 88 -0.65 0.94 2.75
CA PRO A 88 0.15 0.54 1.58
C PRO A 88 1.46 -0.22 1.88
N VAL A 89 1.95 -0.97 0.89
CA VAL A 89 3.22 -1.68 0.90
C VAL A 89 4.20 -0.90 0.03
N GLU A 90 5.31 -0.48 0.60
CA GLU A 90 6.43 0.15 -0.09
C GLU A 90 7.51 -0.89 -0.36
N PHE A 91 8.04 -0.92 -1.59
CA PHE A 91 9.05 -1.90 -2.00
C PHE A 91 10.00 -1.33 -3.04
N ILE A 92 11.23 -1.83 -3.04
CA ILE A 92 12.31 -1.40 -3.95
C ILE A 92 12.21 -2.18 -5.26
N VAL A 93 12.15 -1.46 -6.38
CA VAL A 93 12.03 -2.00 -7.75
C VAL A 93 13.31 -1.82 -8.58
N GLY A 94 14.15 -0.87 -8.23
CA GLY A 94 15.42 -0.59 -8.91
C GLY A 94 16.49 -0.06 -7.97
N GLN A 95 17.64 0.37 -8.52
CA GLN A 95 18.79 0.77 -7.72
C GLN A 95 18.51 1.98 -6.80
N ASN A 96 17.62 2.88 -7.21
CA ASN A 96 17.15 4.03 -6.41
C ASN A 96 15.66 4.29 -6.62
N GLU A 97 14.89 3.24 -6.93
CA GLU A 97 13.49 3.35 -7.30
C GLU A 97 12.65 2.51 -6.35
N ALA A 98 11.61 3.14 -5.82
CA ALA A 98 10.65 2.52 -4.93
C ALA A 98 9.25 2.69 -5.51
N ALA A 99 8.42 1.68 -5.32
CA ALA A 99 7.02 1.70 -5.66
C ALA A 99 6.19 1.52 -4.39
N VAL A 100 4.95 1.99 -4.43
CA VAL A 100 3.98 1.77 -3.37
C VAL A 100 2.74 1.13 -3.98
N LEU A 101 2.27 0.05 -3.35
CA LEU A 101 1.09 -0.68 -3.75
C LEU A 101 0.05 -0.71 -2.63
N ALA A 102 -1.21 -0.53 -3.01
CA ALA A 102 -2.35 -0.87 -2.17
C ALA A 102 -3.34 -1.70 -3.01
N HIS A 103 -3.85 -2.77 -2.43
CA HIS A 103 -4.65 -3.78 -3.12
C HIS A 103 -5.94 -4.06 -2.35
N ASN A 104 -7.03 -4.18 -3.09
CA ASN A 104 -8.33 -4.62 -2.60
C ASN A 104 -8.85 -5.73 -3.50
N GLY A 105 -8.80 -6.95 -3.00
CA GLY A 105 -9.14 -8.16 -3.74
C GLY A 105 -8.50 -9.37 -3.09
N ASN A 106 -8.58 -10.50 -3.79
CA ASN A 106 -7.90 -11.73 -3.41
C ASN A 106 -7.30 -12.39 -4.65
N LEU A 107 -6.02 -12.74 -4.61
CA LEU A 107 -5.38 -13.54 -5.64
C LEU A 107 -5.76 -15.02 -5.45
N VAL A 108 -6.60 -15.55 -6.32
CA VAL A 108 -7.08 -16.94 -6.24
C VAL A 108 -5.95 -17.98 -6.37
N ASN A 109 -4.82 -17.59 -6.95
CA ASN A 109 -3.64 -18.43 -7.17
C ASN A 109 -2.41 -17.94 -6.37
N ALA A 110 -2.61 -17.20 -5.27
CA ALA A 110 -1.53 -16.64 -4.45
C ALA A 110 -0.50 -17.70 -4.00
N ASP A 111 -0.96 -18.86 -3.54
CA ASP A 111 -0.08 -19.94 -3.04
C ASP A 111 0.79 -20.55 -4.14
N SER A 112 0.23 -20.70 -5.34
CA SER A 112 0.96 -21.21 -6.51
C SER A 112 2.04 -20.21 -6.95
N LEU A 113 1.67 -18.93 -7.06
CA LEU A 113 2.59 -17.85 -7.41
C LEU A 113 3.71 -17.70 -6.37
N ARG A 114 3.36 -17.73 -5.08
CA ARG A 114 4.32 -17.70 -3.98
C ARG A 114 5.30 -18.85 -4.07
N SER A 115 4.81 -20.08 -4.25
CA SER A 115 5.66 -21.28 -4.37
C SER A 115 6.62 -21.18 -5.55
N GLN A 116 6.14 -20.69 -6.70
CA GLN A 116 6.97 -20.45 -7.88
C GLN A 116 8.08 -19.43 -7.58
N LEU A 117 7.72 -18.26 -7.02
CA LEU A 117 8.66 -17.20 -6.70
C LEU A 117 9.70 -17.63 -5.65
N GLN A 118 9.30 -18.43 -4.66
CA GLN A 118 10.23 -19.03 -3.71
C GLN A 118 11.21 -19.99 -4.39
N GLY A 119 10.75 -20.79 -5.36
CA GLY A 119 11.60 -21.64 -6.18
C GLY A 119 12.61 -20.86 -7.05
N GLU A 120 12.28 -19.62 -7.40
CA GLU A 120 13.16 -18.67 -8.09
C GLU A 120 14.08 -17.86 -7.15
N GLY A 121 13.97 -18.07 -5.83
CA GLY A 121 14.85 -17.45 -4.82
C GLY A 121 14.31 -16.17 -4.15
N PHE A 122 13.03 -15.82 -4.37
CA PHE A 122 12.41 -14.70 -3.68
C PHE A 122 11.96 -15.07 -2.26
N ASN A 123 12.18 -14.16 -1.31
CA ASN A 123 11.75 -14.32 0.08
C ASN A 123 10.48 -13.50 0.36
N PHE A 124 9.67 -14.00 1.29
CA PHE A 124 8.42 -13.37 1.74
C PHE A 124 8.48 -13.10 3.24
N SER A 125 7.96 -11.96 3.65
CA SER A 125 7.92 -11.47 5.03
C SER A 125 6.50 -11.48 5.60
N THR A 126 5.48 -11.57 4.74
CA THR A 126 4.07 -11.54 5.10
C THR A 126 3.34 -12.73 4.46
N THR A 127 2.05 -12.87 4.75
CA THR A 127 1.15 -13.80 4.05
C THR A 127 0.20 -13.07 3.10
N SER A 128 0.48 -11.80 2.78
CA SER A 128 -0.44 -10.96 2.01
C SER A 128 -0.29 -11.16 0.50
N ASP A 129 -1.41 -11.08 -0.21
CA ASP A 129 -1.43 -11.04 -1.67
C ASP A 129 -0.63 -9.84 -2.21
N SER A 130 -0.69 -8.70 -1.50
CA SER A 130 0.05 -7.49 -1.86
C SER A 130 1.55 -7.72 -1.93
N GLU A 131 2.10 -8.59 -1.09
CA GLU A 131 3.51 -8.95 -1.16
C GLU A 131 3.81 -9.81 -2.40
N VAL A 132 2.94 -10.77 -2.74
CA VAL A 132 3.04 -11.55 -3.98
C VAL A 132 3.02 -10.63 -5.21
N ILE A 133 2.09 -9.67 -5.25
CA ILE A 133 2.01 -8.68 -6.32
C ILE A 133 3.28 -7.83 -6.37
N SER A 134 3.80 -7.36 -5.22
CA SER A 134 5.00 -6.54 -5.17
C SER A 134 6.25 -7.24 -5.70
N ILE A 135 6.39 -8.54 -5.41
CA ILE A 135 7.52 -9.35 -5.88
C ILE A 135 7.38 -9.64 -7.37
N LEU A 136 6.18 -9.95 -7.87
CA LEU A 136 5.93 -10.09 -9.31
C LEU A 136 6.27 -8.80 -10.04
N PHE A 137 5.78 -7.67 -9.54
CA PHE A 137 6.09 -6.36 -10.10
C PHE A 137 7.60 -6.16 -10.18
N LYS A 138 8.31 -6.38 -9.07
CA LYS A 138 9.77 -6.25 -9.01
C LYS A 138 10.48 -7.17 -10.02
N LYS A 139 10.02 -8.41 -10.17
CA LYS A 139 10.60 -9.40 -11.08
C LYS A 139 10.52 -8.95 -12.54
N TYR A 140 9.40 -8.34 -12.94
CA TYR A 140 9.15 -7.91 -14.32
C TYR A 140 9.49 -6.45 -14.59
N TYR A 141 9.93 -5.71 -13.57
CA TYR A 141 10.20 -4.28 -13.69
C TYR A 141 11.29 -3.98 -14.72
N SER A 142 10.93 -3.23 -15.76
CA SER A 142 11.81 -2.89 -16.89
C SER A 142 12.15 -1.40 -16.98
N SER A 143 12.19 -0.67 -15.85
CA SER A 143 12.35 0.79 -15.74
C SER A 143 11.22 1.63 -16.37
N ASP A 144 10.19 0.96 -16.90
CA ASP A 144 8.97 1.57 -17.40
C ASP A 144 7.78 0.95 -16.65
N LEU A 145 7.12 1.78 -15.85
CA LEU A 145 6.00 1.37 -15.01
C LEU A 145 4.84 0.83 -15.84
N GLU A 146 4.53 1.44 -16.98
CA GLU A 146 3.37 1.08 -17.78
C GLU A 146 3.60 -0.29 -18.44
N ASN A 147 4.77 -0.47 -19.05
CA ASN A 147 5.18 -1.75 -19.63
C ASN A 147 5.40 -2.87 -18.59
N THR A 148 5.62 -2.52 -17.32
CA THR A 148 5.72 -3.54 -16.25
C THR A 148 4.33 -4.07 -15.85
N ILE A 149 3.29 -3.26 -16.00
CA ILE A 149 1.92 -3.59 -15.56
C ILE A 149 1.14 -4.32 -16.65
N TYR A 150 1.38 -4.02 -17.94
CA TYR A 150 0.69 -4.58 -19.09
C TYR A 150 1.46 -5.69 -19.78
#